data_AF-X6H9M2-F1
#
_entry.id   AF-X6H9M2-F1
#
_cell.length_a   1.000
_cell.length_b   1.000
_cell.length_c   1.000
_cell.angle_alpha   90.00
_cell.angle_beta   90.00
_cell.angle_gamma   90.00
#
_symmetry.space_group_name_H-M   'P 1'
#
loop_
_entity.id
_entity.type
_entity.pdbx_description
1 polymer ?
#
loop_
_entity_poly.entity_id
_entity_poly.type
_entity_poly.pdbx_seq_one_letter_code
_entity_poly.pdbx_strand_id
1 'polypeptide(L)'
;MNRARRRAFGRGNRIEPIWKVLPIAPSSYHDHVAKRIDPSRLSARAKRDEAMALKDEVRRVFEANFRVYGVRKVWRELQREGSTSPAARLPH
;
A
#
# COMPACT_ATOMS: atom_id res chain seq x y z
N MET A 1 2.12 -40.30 27.36
CA MET A 1 2.78 -39.10 27.95
C MET A 1 3.51 -38.38 26.82
N ASN A 2 3.45 -37.07 26.58
CA ASN A 2 3.01 -35.95 27.39
C ASN A 2 2.48 -34.82 26.49
N ARG A 3 1.36 -34.22 26.91
CA ARG A 3 0.70 -33.08 26.26
C ARG A 3 1.54 -31.81 26.45
N ALA A 4 1.73 -31.03 25.39
CA ALA A 4 2.09 -29.61 25.54
C ALA A 4 1.40 -28.75 24.47
N ARG A 5 0.06 -28.82 24.43
CA ARG A 5 -0.75 -27.68 23.97
C ARG A 5 -0.64 -26.60 25.04
N ARG A 6 0.27 -25.64 24.90
CA ARG A 6 0.18 -24.37 25.64
C ARG A 6 -0.20 -23.26 24.67
N ARG A 7 -1.52 -23.04 24.60
CA ARG A 7 -2.08 -21.75 24.18
C ARG A 7 -1.86 -20.77 25.32
N ALA A 8 -1.32 -19.59 25.01
CA ALA A 8 -1.78 -18.34 25.60
C ALA A 8 -1.24 -17.19 24.75
N PHE A 9 -2.12 -16.51 23.99
CA PHE A 9 -1.90 -15.10 23.73
C PHE A 9 -3.25 -14.36 23.74
N GLY A 10 -3.35 -13.44 24.70
CA GLY A 10 -4.03 -12.14 24.66
C GLY A 10 -5.49 -12.06 24.19
N ARG A 11 -6.34 -11.52 25.07
CA ARG A 11 -7.72 -11.11 24.82
C ARG A 11 -7.84 -10.14 23.63
N GLY A 12 -8.72 -10.45 22.69
CA GLY A 12 -9.14 -9.54 21.61
C GLY A 12 -9.87 -10.28 20.49
N ASN A 13 -11.20 -10.16 20.44
CA ASN A 13 -12.18 -10.58 19.41
C ASN A 13 -11.94 -11.88 18.61
N ARG A 14 -12.90 -12.81 18.74
CA ARG A 14 -12.96 -14.14 18.11
C ARG A 14 -13.17 -14.12 16.58
N ILE A 15 -12.27 -13.48 15.85
CA ILE A 15 -12.18 -13.60 14.39
C ILE A 15 -10.84 -14.25 14.10
N GLU A 16 -10.85 -15.40 13.45
CA GLU A 16 -9.61 -15.98 12.94
C GLU A 16 -8.97 -14.97 11.99
N PRO A 17 -7.67 -14.65 12.14
CA PRO A 17 -7.06 -13.66 11.29
C PRO A 17 -7.06 -14.16 9.83
N ILE A 18 -7.43 -13.27 8.90
CA ILE A 18 -7.68 -13.60 7.48
C ILE A 18 -6.53 -14.35 6.79
N TRP A 19 -5.30 -14.19 7.28
CA TRP A 19 -4.13 -14.92 6.77
C TRP A 19 -4.23 -16.44 6.95
N LYS A 20 -5.07 -16.95 7.86
CA LYS A 20 -5.33 -18.39 7.98
C LYS A 20 -6.20 -18.94 6.85
N VAL A 21 -6.97 -18.08 6.19
CA VAL A 21 -7.90 -18.44 5.11
C VAL A 21 -7.30 -18.14 3.74
N LEU A 22 -6.48 -17.09 3.65
CA LEU A 22 -5.76 -16.74 2.44
C LEU A 22 -4.46 -17.56 2.32
N PRO A 23 -4.05 -17.99 1.12
CA PRO A 23 -2.76 -18.64 0.89
C PRO A 23 -1.62 -17.61 0.93
N ILE A 24 -1.42 -16.97 2.08
CA ILE A 24 -0.35 -16.00 2.34
C ILE A 24 0.43 -16.44 3.57
N ALA A 25 1.73 -16.22 3.56
CA ALA A 25 2.54 -16.49 4.75
C ALA A 25 2.19 -15.51 5.88
N PRO A 26 2.13 -15.96 7.16
CA PRO A 26 1.88 -15.07 8.29
C PRO A 26 2.90 -13.93 8.39
N SER A 27 4.16 -14.20 8.05
CA SER A 27 5.23 -13.20 8.01
C SER A 27 4.93 -12.07 7.02
N SER A 28 4.39 -12.38 5.84
CA SER A 28 3.99 -11.38 4.85
C SER A 28 2.86 -10.47 5.35
N TYR A 29 1.90 -11.04 6.11
CA TYR A 29 0.85 -10.24 6.75
C TYR A 29 1.45 -9.29 7.79
N HIS A 30 2.30 -9.79 8.68
CA HIS A 30 2.92 -8.96 9.72
C HIS A 30 3.87 -7.90 9.16
N ASP A 31 4.63 -8.22 8.11
CA ASP A 31 5.46 -7.25 7.39
C ASP A 31 4.61 -6.12 6.77
N HIS A 32 3.48 -6.49 6.14
CA HIS A 32 2.54 -5.49 5.61
C HIS A 32 1.93 -4.61 6.71
N VAL A 33 1.54 -5.20 7.85
CA VAL A 33 1.04 -4.44 9.01
C VAL A 33 2.14 -3.52 9.57
N ALA A 34 3.37 -3.99 9.70
CA ALA A 34 4.49 -3.19 10.19
C ALA A 34 4.78 -1.98 9.29
N LYS A 35 4.76 -2.16 7.96
CA LYS A 35 4.93 -1.08 6.98
C LYS A 35 3.81 -0.04 7.03
N ARG A 36 2.58 -0.45 7.38
CA ARG A 36 1.44 0.47 7.55
C ARG A 36 1.53 1.30 8.83
N ILE A 37 2.06 0.72 9.91
CA ILE A 37 2.22 1.41 11.20
C ILE A 37 3.44 2.33 11.16
N ASP A 38 4.52 1.89 10.52
CA ASP A 38 5.80 2.58 10.47
C ASP A 38 6.23 2.81 9.01
N PRO A 39 5.92 3.98 8.43
CA PRO A 39 6.29 4.34 7.06
C PRO A 39 7.81 4.35 6.82
N SER A 40 8.64 4.41 7.88
CA SER A 40 10.09 4.33 7.74
C SER A 40 10.56 2.96 7.23
N ARG A 41 9.75 1.90 7.42
CA ARG A 41 10.01 0.54 6.94
C ARG A 41 9.65 0.31 5.47
N LEU A 42 9.07 1.32 4.82
CA LEU A 42 8.78 1.25 3.38
C LEU A 42 10.07 1.19 2.57
N SER A 43 10.01 0.51 1.42
CA SER A 43 11.11 0.53 0.46
C SER A 43 11.32 1.95 -0.08
N ALA A 44 12.53 2.25 -0.55
CA ALA A 44 12.85 3.56 -1.13
C ALA A 44 11.90 3.94 -2.29
N ARG A 45 11.45 2.96 -3.07
CA ARG A 45 10.44 3.18 -4.13
C ARG A 45 9.09 3.58 -3.55
N ALA A 46 8.57 2.84 -2.58
CA ALA A 46 7.27 3.15 -1.98
C ALA A 46 7.26 4.53 -1.30
N LYS A 47 8.36 4.91 -0.63
CA LYS A 47 8.53 6.25 -0.06
C LYS A 47 8.48 7.34 -1.13
N ARG A 48 9.16 7.15 -2.27
CA ARG A 48 9.10 8.09 -3.40
C ARG A 48 7.69 8.19 -3.99
N ASP A 49 7.03 7.06 -4.20
CA ASP A 49 5.68 7.02 -4.78
C ASP A 49 4.66 7.73 -3.86
N GLU A 50 4.82 7.64 -2.54
CA GLU A 50 4.02 8.39 -1.56
C GLU A 50 4.38 9.88 -1.52
N ALA A 51 5.66 10.23 -1.46
CA ALA A 51 6.12 11.63 -1.45
C ALA A 51 5.69 12.40 -2.71
N MET A 52 5.63 11.72 -3.86
CA MET A 52 5.18 12.29 -5.13
C MET A 52 3.65 12.26 -5.31
N ALA A 53 2.90 11.78 -4.30
CA ALA A 53 1.45 11.56 -4.38
C ALA A 53 1.02 10.79 -5.66
N LEU A 54 1.86 9.86 -6.13
CA LEU A 54 1.69 9.23 -7.44
C LEU A 54 0.36 8.48 -7.57
N LYS A 55 -0.14 7.92 -6.46
CA LYS A 55 -1.43 7.24 -6.41
C LYS A 55 -2.60 8.17 -6.73
N ASP A 56 -2.54 9.42 -6.29
CA ASP A 56 -3.59 10.40 -6.49
C ASP A 56 -3.60 10.88 -7.95
N GLU A 57 -2.43 11.09 -8.55
CA GLU A 57 -2.30 11.43 -9.96
C GLU A 57 -2.74 10.28 -10.88
N VAL A 58 -2.34 9.04 -10.57
CA VAL A 58 -2.83 7.84 -11.28
C VAL A 58 -4.36 7.76 -11.20
N ARG A 59 -4.95 8.04 -10.03
CA ARG A 59 -6.40 8.07 -9.85
C ARG A 59 -7.04 9.18 -10.70
N ARG A 60 -6.51 10.41 -10.64
CA ARG A 60 -7.02 11.55 -11.41
C ARG A 60 -7.06 11.23 -12.90
N VAL A 61 -5.95 10.77 -13.47
CA VAL A 61 -5.86 10.43 -14.90
C VAL A 61 -6.80 9.26 -15.25
N PHE A 62 -6.88 8.25 -14.38
CA PHE A 62 -7.76 7.11 -14.62
C PHE A 62 -9.24 7.50 -14.64
N GLU A 63 -9.69 8.31 -13.68
CA GLU A 63 -11.07 8.80 -13.62
C GLU A 63 -11.38 9.79 -14.75
N ALA A 64 -10.44 10.70 -15.08
CA ALA A 64 -10.58 11.65 -16.19
C ALA A 64 -10.72 10.96 -17.55
N ASN A 65 -10.17 9.75 -17.70
CA ASN A 65 -10.28 8.93 -18.90
C ASN A 65 -11.38 7.85 -18.81
N PHE A 66 -12.42 8.12 -18.01
CA PHE A 66 -13.59 7.24 -17.83
C PHE A 66 -13.26 5.80 -17.46
N ARG A 67 -12.11 5.58 -16.79
CA ARG A 67 -11.62 4.25 -16.40
C ARG A 67 -11.32 3.32 -17.57
N VAL A 68 -11.29 3.83 -18.80
CA VAL A 68 -11.00 3.06 -20.02
C VAL A 68 -9.49 2.87 -20.20
N TYR A 69 -8.68 3.77 -19.64
CA TYR A 69 -7.23 3.71 -19.79
C TYR A 69 -6.63 2.66 -18.86
N GLY A 70 -6.00 1.66 -19.46
CA GLY A 70 -5.12 0.73 -18.75
C GLY A 70 -3.78 1.36 -18.36
N VAL A 71 -3.01 0.64 -17.56
CA VAL A 71 -1.73 1.07 -16.93
C VAL A 71 -0.79 1.80 -17.90
N ARG A 72 -0.57 1.25 -19.10
CA ARG A 72 0.35 1.84 -20.09
C ARG A 72 -0.12 3.20 -20.63
N LYS A 73 -1.43 3.42 -20.74
CA LYS A 73 -1.98 4.70 -21.21
C LYS A 73 -1.93 5.73 -20.10
N VAL A 74 -2.34 5.36 -18.89
CA VAL A 74 -2.24 6.22 -17.70
C VAL A 74 -0.80 6.68 -17.48
N TRP A 75 0.17 5.76 -17.53
CA TRP A 75 1.58 6.12 -17.35
C TRP A 75 2.09 7.10 -18.41
N ARG A 76 1.73 6.91 -19.68
CA ARG A 76 2.14 7.83 -20.74
C ARG A 76 1.54 9.22 -20.57
N GLU A 77 0.32 9.32 -20.06
CA GLU A 77 -0.31 10.61 -19.78
C GLU A 77 0.39 11.34 -18.63
N LEU A 78 0.67 10.63 -17.54
CA LEU A 78 1.44 11.18 -16.41
C LEU A 78 2.84 11.66 -16.83
N GLN A 79 3.50 10.97 -17.77
CA GLN A 79 4.79 11.41 -18.29
C GLN A 79 4.65 12.64 -19.22
N ARG A 80 3.52 12.82 -19.89
CA ARG A 80 3.25 13.96 -20.78
C ARG A 80 2.94 15.23 -20.00
N GLU A 81 2.19 15.11 -18.92
CA GLU A 81 1.91 16.22 -18.00
C GLU A 81 3.18 16.68 -17.25
N GLY A 82 4.29 15.93 -17.40
CA GLY A 82 5.48 16.05 -16.58
C GLY A 82 5.15 15.58 -15.17
N SER A 83 6.11 15.08 -14.42
CA SER A 83 5.92 14.73 -13.00
C SER A 83 5.71 15.98 -12.10
N THR A 84 4.91 16.95 -12.55
CA THR A 84 4.52 18.22 -11.93
C THR A 84 3.03 18.08 -11.58
N SER A 85 2.58 17.92 -10.33
CA SER A 85 3.09 18.47 -9.07
C SER A 85 2.25 18.01 -7.86
N PRO A 86 2.83 17.94 -6.64
CA PRO A 86 2.18 18.57 -5.48
C PRO A 86 3.07 19.62 -4.76
N ALA A 87 4.21 20.02 -5.33
CA ALA A 87 5.19 20.92 -4.69
C ALA A 87 5.46 22.25 -5.44
N ALA A 88 4.87 22.48 -6.62
CA ALA A 88 5.02 23.72 -7.39
C ALA A 88 4.09 24.86 -6.90
N ARG A 89 3.59 24.74 -5.67
CA ARG A 89 2.83 25.79 -4.97
C ARG A 89 3.22 25.81 -3.49
N LEU A 90 4.51 25.98 -3.20
CA LEU A 90 4.89 26.62 -1.93
C LEU A 90 4.94 28.14 -2.20
N PRO A 91 4.17 28.97 -1.48
CA PRO A 91 4.38 30.41 -1.53
C PRO A 91 5.77 30.74 -0.98
N HIS A 92 6.36 31.78 -1.54
CA HIS A 92 7.58 32.43 -1.08
C HIS A 92 7.45 32.94 0.35
#